data_AF-A0A538P9E2-F1
#
_entry.id   AF-A0A538P9E2-F1
#
_cell.length_a   1.000
_cell.length_b   1.000
_cell.length_c   1.000
_cell.angle_alpha   90.00
_cell.angle_beta   90.00
_cell.angle_gamma   90.00
#
_symmetry.space_group_name_H-M   'P 1'
#
loop_
_entity.id
_entity.type
_entity.pdbx_description
1 polymer ?
#
loop_
_entity_poly.entity_id
_entity_poly.type
_entity_poly.pdbx_seq_one_letter_code
_entity_poly.pdbx_strand_id
1 'polypeptide(L)' 'GPIHPRRPDTILRRMVRGMVPRRKPKGAAAMKRLRIYIGVPEEMRAMNFGRFEDAQATRPIPVYITVKELSKNLGWRG' A
#
# COMPACT_ATOMS: atom_id res chain seq x y z
N GLY A 1 -1.47 -20.67 -10.13
CA GLY A 1 -0.22 -19.91 -10.07
C GLY A 1 -0.32 -18.74 -9.10
N PRO A 2 0.79 -18.05 -8.78
CA PRO A 2 0.75 -16.85 -7.95
C PRO A 2 -0.03 -15.73 -8.65
N ILE A 3 -0.93 -15.06 -7.92
CA ILE A 3 -1.65 -13.89 -8.45
C ILE A 3 -0.66 -12.72 -8.53
N HIS A 4 -0.69 -11.90 -9.58
CA HIS A 4 0.14 -10.68 -9.67
C HIS A 4 -0.76 -9.43 -9.64
N PRO A 5 -0.83 -8.70 -8.51
CA PRO A 5 -1.68 -7.51 -8.42
C PRO A 5 -1.14 -6.39 -9.31
N ARG A 6 -2.05 -5.67 -9.99
CA ARG A 6 -1.72 -4.51 -10.83
C ARG A 6 -2.16 -3.19 -10.20
N ARG A 7 -3.23 -3.20 -9.39
CA ARG A 7 -3.74 -2.00 -8.71
C ARG A 7 -2.84 -1.60 -7.53
N PRO A 8 -2.57 -0.30 -7.33
CA PRO A 8 -1.59 0.17 -6.34
C PRO A 8 -1.96 -0.20 -4.89
N ASP A 9 -3.24 -0.15 -4.55
CA ASP A 9 -3.78 -0.59 -3.25
C ASP A 9 -3.52 -2.08 -2.99
N THR A 10 -3.75 -2.92 -3.99
CA THR A 10 -3.55 -4.37 -3.88
C THR A 10 -2.07 -4.76 -3.87
N ILE A 11 -1.21 -3.98 -4.52
CA ILE A 11 0.25 -4.12 -4.44
C ILE A 11 0.70 -3.85 -3.00
N LEU A 12 0.34 -2.71 -2.43
CA LEU A 12 0.65 -2.37 -1.03
C LEU A 12 0.09 -3.39 -0.05
N ARG A 13 -1.17 -3.81 -0.24
CA ARG A 13 -1.79 -4.86 0.59
C ARG A 13 -0.99 -6.16 0.53
N ARG A 14 -0.45 -6.52 -0.64
CA ARG A 14 0.38 -7.72 -0.81
C ARG A 14 1.73 -7.58 -0.13
N MET A 15 2.35 -6.40 -0.18
CA MET A 15 3.60 -6.11 0.53
C MET A 15 3.42 -6.28 2.04
N VAL A 16 2.43 -5.62 2.64
CA VAL A 16 2.17 -5.72 4.10
C VAL A 16 1.81 -7.15 4.50
N ARG A 17 1.05 -7.87 3.65
CA ARG A 17 0.74 -9.29 3.86
C ARG A 17 1.99 -10.18 3.95
N GLY A 18 3.10 -9.80 3.31
CA GLY A 18 4.38 -10.51 3.41
C GLY A 18 5.13 -10.26 4.72
N MET A 19 4.84 -9.14 5.39
CA MET A 19 5.46 -8.72 6.66
C MET A 19 4.72 -9.25 7.91
N VAL A 20 3.52 -9.82 7.72
CA VAL A 20 2.63 -10.27 8.81
C VAL A 20 2.48 -11.80 8.76
N PRO A 21 2.40 -12.52 9.90
CA PRO A 21 2.25 -13.98 9.93
C PRO A 21 0.89 -14.44 9.40
N ARG A 22 0.75 -14.54 8.08
CA ARG A 22 -0.52 -14.77 7.37
C ARG A 22 -1.22 -16.09 7.72
N ARG A 23 -0.47 -17.12 8.08
CA ARG A 23 -1.01 -18.45 8.42
C ARG A 23 -1.57 -18.52 9.84
N LYS A 24 -1.22 -17.58 10.72
CA LYS A 24 -1.70 -17.53 12.10
C LYS A 24 -2.97 -16.66 12.20
N PRO A 25 -3.92 -16.98 13.09
CA PRO A 25 -5.13 -16.18 13.27
C PRO A 25 -4.82 -14.72 13.65
N LYS A 26 -3.77 -14.49 14.45
CA LYS A 26 -3.28 -13.14 14.79
C LYS A 26 -2.93 -12.30 13.56
N GLY A 27 -2.24 -12.88 12.58
CA GLY A 27 -1.87 -12.17 11.36
C GLY A 27 -3.05 -11.95 10.43
N ALA A 28 -3.97 -12.92 10.34
CA ALA A 28 -5.22 -12.76 9.62
C ALA A 28 -6.08 -11.62 10.20
N ALA A 29 -6.18 -11.52 11.53
CA ALA A 29 -6.87 -10.43 12.22
C ALA A 29 -6.19 -9.07 11.99
N ALA A 30 -4.86 -9.00 12.05
CA ALA A 30 -4.11 -7.78 11.75
C ALA A 30 -4.37 -7.28 10.31
N MET A 31 -4.34 -8.19 9.33
CA MET A 31 -4.63 -7.86 7.93
C MET A 31 -6.07 -7.40 7.69
N LYS A 32 -7.04 -7.79 8.54
CA LYS A 32 -8.43 -7.29 8.47
C LYS A 32 -8.56 -5.85 8.96
N ARG A 33 -7.67 -5.40 9.87
CA ARG A 33 -7.68 -4.02 10.41
C ARG A 33 -7.10 -3.01 9.41
N LEU A 34 -6.21 -3.46 8.53
CA LEU A 34 -5.61 -2.60 7.52
C LEU A 34 -6.58 -2.33 6.38
N ARG A 35 -6.89 -1.04 6.15
CA ARG A 35 -7.60 -0.54 4.97
C ARG A 35 -6.68 0.37 4.17
N ILE A 36 -6.65 0.17 2.86
CA ILE A 36 -5.80 0.94 1.93
C ILE A 36 -6.72 1.53 0.88
N TYR A 37 -6.53 2.81 0.57
CA TYR A 37 -7.36 3.57 -0.35
C TYR A 37 -6.50 4.17 -1.46
N ILE A 38 -7.09 4.30 -2.65
CA ILE A 38 -6.52 5.07 -3.74
C ILE A 38 -7.15 6.46 -3.67
N GLY A 39 -6.36 7.45 -3.25
CA GLY A 39 -6.90 8.77 -2.90
C GLY A 39 -7.46 8.81 -1.47
N VAL A 40 -8.12 9.92 -1.13
CA VAL A 40 -8.68 10.17 0.20
C VAL A 40 -10.20 10.06 0.12
N PRO A 41 -10.83 9.11 0.85
CA PRO A 41 -12.28 9.01 0.95
C PRO A 41 -12.89 10.27 1.57
N GLU A 42 -14.10 10.64 1.16
CA GLU A 42 -14.79 11.86 1.64
C GLU A 42 -14.97 11.86 3.17
N GLU A 43 -15.34 10.71 3.73
CA GLU A 43 -15.51 10.49 5.18
C GLU A 43 -14.25 10.81 6.00
N MET A 44 -13.07 10.69 5.39
CA MET A 44 -11.78 10.90 6.04
C MET A 44 -11.11 12.23 5.68
N ARG A 45 -11.74 13.04 4.82
CA ARG A 45 -11.14 14.30 4.34
C ARG A 45 -10.91 15.32 5.46
N ALA A 46 -11.72 15.28 6.52
CA ALA A 46 -11.63 16.17 7.68
C ALA A 46 -10.73 15.62 8.82
N MET A 47 -10.12 14.43 8.66
CA MET A 47 -9.27 13.85 9.69
C MET A 47 -7.82 14.31 9.56
N ASN A 48 -7.13 14.37 10.70
CA ASN A 48 -5.69 14.61 10.73
C ASN A 48 -4.94 13.33 10.32
N PHE A 49 -4.16 13.43 9.24
CA PHE A 49 -3.32 12.33 8.77
C PHE A 49 -1.95 12.36 9.46
N GLY A 50 -1.62 11.30 10.18
CA GLY A 50 -0.27 11.07 10.67
C GLY A 50 0.68 10.73 9.52
N ARG A 51 1.87 11.35 9.51
CA ARG A 51 2.98 10.97 8.63
C ARG A 51 4.02 10.24 9.46
N PHE A 52 4.60 9.18 8.90
CA PHE A 52 5.72 8.47 9.51
C PHE A 52 7.01 9.02 8.91
N GLU A 53 7.83 9.68 9.74
CA GLU A 53 9.11 10.30 9.31
C GLU A 53 10.09 9.24 8.79
N ASP A 54 10.20 8.11 9.49
CA ASP A 54 11.08 6.98 9.11
C ASP A 54 10.73 6.34 7.75
N ALA A 55 9.50 6.52 7.29
CA ALA A 55 9.02 5.96 6.02
C ALA A 55 9.11 6.96 4.86
N GLN A 56 9.50 8.22 5.11
CA GLN A 56 9.66 9.21 4.06
C GLN A 56 10.93 8.94 3.26
N ALA A 57 10.87 9.16 1.95
CA ALA A 57 12.04 9.18 1.07
C ALA A 57 12.84 10.48 1.29
N THR A 58 13.55 10.57 2.42
CA THR A 58 14.33 11.76 2.81
C THR A 58 15.73 11.78 2.21
N ARG A 59 16.28 10.61 1.87
CA ARG A 59 17.59 10.51 1.23
C ARG A 59 17.46 10.97 -0.23
N PRO A 60 18.46 11.69 -0.78
CA PRO A 60 18.51 11.98 -2.21
C PRO A 60 18.73 10.65 -2.95
N ILE A 61 17.63 10.00 -3.30
CA ILE A 61 17.62 8.82 -4.14
C ILE A 61 17.57 9.37 -5.57
N PRO A 62 18.65 9.22 -6.37
CA PRO A 62 18.72 9.85 -7.69
C PRO A 62 17.62 9.36 -8.65
N VAL A 63 17.03 8.19 -8.39
CA VAL A 63 15.94 7.61 -9.20
C VAL A 63 14.94 6.89 -8.29
N TYR A 64 13.71 7.40 -8.19
CA TYR A 64 12.58 6.72 -7.55
C TYR A 64 11.40 6.64 -8.52
N ILE A 65 10.54 5.64 -8.31
CA ILE A 65 9.29 5.48 -9.06
C ILE A 65 8.13 5.45 -8.07
N THR A 66 7.03 6.10 -8.41
CA THR A 66 5.82 6.03 -7.59
C THR A 66 5.09 4.72 -7.82
N VAL A 67 4.39 4.21 -6.79
CA VAL A 67 3.56 3.00 -6.93
C VAL A 67 2.49 3.19 -8.04
N LYS A 68 2.03 4.43 -8.23
CA LYS A 68 1.09 4.80 -9.30
C LYS A 68 1.68 4.56 -10.69
N GLU A 69 2.90 5.04 -10.96
CA GLU A 69 3.58 4.83 -12.24
C GLU A 69 3.88 3.36 -12.49
N LEU A 70 4.35 2.64 -11.46
CA LEU A 70 4.55 1.21 -11.53
C LEU A 70 3.26 0.48 -11.92
N SER A 71 2.14 0.80 -11.26
CA SER A 71 0.84 0.20 -11.58
C SER A 71 0.40 0.49 -13.01
N LYS A 72 0.59 1.72 -13.51
CA LYS A 72 0.28 2.07 -14.91
C LYS A 72 1.08 1.22 -15.89
N ASN A 73 2.38 1.06 -15.66
CA ASN A 73 3.26 0.24 -16.51
C ASN A 73 2.87 -1.24 -16.50
N LEU A 74 2.29 -1.73 -15.40
CA LEU A 74 1.74 -3.09 -15.28
C LEU A 74 0.34 -3.25 -15.92
N GLY A 75 -0.21 -2.20 -16.53
CA GLY A 75 -1.49 -2.21 -17.23
C GLY A 75 -2.70 -1.84 -16.36
N TRP A 76 -2.51 -1.16 -15.22
CA TRP A 76 -3.61 -0.55 -14.48
C TRP A 76 -4.03 0.78 -15.12
N ARG A 77 -5.30 0.89 -15.50
CA ARG A 77 -5.83 2.04 -16.25
C ARG A 77 -6.38 3.19 -15.38
N GLY A 78 -6.34 3.04 -14.05
CA GLY A 78 -7.10 3.87 -13.10
C GLY A 78 -8.36 3.12 -12.68
#